data_AF-A0A520B995-F1
#
_entry.id   AF-A0A520B995-F1
#
_cell.length_a   1.000
_cell.length_b   1.000
_cell.length_c   1.000
_cell.angle_alpha   90.00
_cell.angle_beta   90.00
_cell.angle_gamma   90.00
#
_symmetry.space_group_name_H-M   'P 1'
#
loop_
_entity.id
_entity.type
_entity.pdbx_description
1 polymer ?
#
loop_
_entity_poly.entity_id
_entity_poly.type
_entity_poly.pdbx_seq_one_letter_code
_entity_poly.pdbx_strand_id
1 'polypeptide(L)'
;MKNQFKYFFICCCMLISISVQAQQTKEKIILETFLDAQNKPTYPSAEVYTLSGDWIFDSALLTPNEKLDIRPKSPRVLGPRAANAENGFLATQFDIKGLTAIKVGFIGFKADEGFFAVEVFVSKDQGKSWATLGIRRGDPTKEEETFATFKISNKKNEAYRVKIVNASAPKQNRLNRINITEVQFTYSD
;
A
#
# COMPACT_ATOMS: atom_id res chain seq x y z
N MET A 1 87.88 -17.17 -6.32
CA MET A 1 86.81 -18.08 -6.79
C MET A 1 85.55 -17.84 -5.98
N LYS A 2 84.52 -17.38 -6.70
CA LYS A 2 83.07 -17.37 -6.47
C LYS A 2 82.49 -16.88 -5.12
N ASN A 3 81.73 -15.80 -5.28
CA ASN A 3 81.03 -14.99 -4.30
C ASN A 3 79.73 -15.64 -3.77
N GLN A 4 79.48 -15.30 -2.51
CA GLN A 4 78.20 -15.38 -1.78
C GLN A 4 77.08 -14.60 -2.48
N PHE A 5 75.84 -15.10 -2.47
CA PHE A 5 74.65 -14.24 -2.30
C PHE A 5 73.45 -15.04 -1.77
N LYS A 6 72.91 -14.53 -0.66
CA LYS A 6 71.66 -14.92 0.01
C LYS A 6 70.45 -14.62 -0.91
N TYR A 7 69.31 -15.25 -0.69
CA TYR A 7 68.03 -14.60 -0.31
C TYR A 7 66.83 -15.54 -0.49
N PHE A 8 66.32 -15.89 0.68
CA PHE A 8 65.02 -16.44 1.03
C PHE A 8 63.90 -15.54 0.50
N PHE A 9 62.93 -16.07 -0.26
CA PHE A 9 61.67 -15.37 -0.53
C PHE A 9 60.50 -16.35 -0.48
N ILE A 10 59.87 -16.39 0.70
CA ILE A 10 58.61 -17.09 0.97
C ILE A 10 57.50 -16.27 0.30
N CYS A 11 56.88 -16.82 -0.74
CA CYS A 11 55.70 -16.24 -1.37
C CYS A 11 54.47 -16.64 -0.55
N CYS A 12 54.12 -15.79 0.43
CA CYS A 12 52.91 -15.93 1.23
C CYS A 12 51.74 -15.29 0.47
N CYS A 13 51.03 -16.08 -0.34
CA CYS A 13 49.78 -15.68 -0.96
C CYS A 13 48.68 -15.61 0.11
N MET A 14 48.54 -14.46 0.78
CA MET A 14 47.35 -14.17 1.59
C MET A 14 46.15 -14.00 0.67
N LEU A 15 45.31 -15.03 0.59
CA LEU A 15 43.95 -14.94 0.06
C LEU A 15 43.11 -14.13 1.05
N ILE A 16 42.87 -12.86 0.72
CA ILE A 16 41.90 -12.02 1.42
C ILE A 16 40.51 -12.47 0.94
N SER A 17 39.90 -13.38 1.69
CA SER A 17 38.48 -13.70 1.55
C SER A 17 37.66 -12.52 2.08
N ILE A 18 37.24 -11.63 1.19
CA ILE A 18 36.29 -10.57 1.54
C ILE A 18 34.91 -11.22 1.64
N SER A 19 34.49 -11.57 2.86
CA SER A 19 33.12 -11.99 3.13
C SER A 19 32.22 -10.76 2.99
N VAL A 20 31.59 -10.59 1.82
CA VAL A 20 30.49 -9.64 1.67
C VAL A 20 29.29 -10.22 2.40
N GLN A 21 29.13 -9.89 3.67
CA GLN A 21 27.92 -10.17 4.41
C GLN A 21 26.82 -9.26 3.85
N ALA A 22 26.03 -9.80 2.92
CA ALA A 22 24.76 -9.21 2.51
C ALA A 22 23.87 -9.13 3.76
N GLN A 23 23.77 -7.95 4.34
CA GLN A 23 22.91 -7.68 5.47
C GLN A 23 21.46 -7.83 4.98
N GLN A 24 20.89 -9.02 5.21
CA GLN A 24 19.52 -9.34 4.82
C GLN A 24 18.59 -8.45 5.65
N THR A 25 18.11 -7.37 5.04
CA THR A 25 17.14 -6.46 5.67
C THR A 25 15.90 -7.25 6.04
N LYS A 26 15.59 -7.34 7.34
CA LYS A 26 14.42 -8.04 7.84
C LYS A 26 13.16 -7.27 7.43
N GLU A 27 12.42 -7.84 6.50
CA GLU A 27 11.15 -7.30 6.05
C GLU A 27 10.08 -7.43 7.14
N LYS A 28 9.31 -6.37 7.35
CA LYS A 28 8.21 -6.27 8.31
C LYS A 28 6.91 -5.95 7.57
N ILE A 29 5.78 -6.32 8.19
CA ILE A 29 4.46 -6.17 7.61
C ILE A 29 3.52 -5.53 8.63
N ILE A 30 2.74 -4.53 8.19
CA ILE A 30 1.51 -4.08 8.85
C ILE A 30 0.35 -4.56 7.97
N LEU A 31 -0.63 -5.25 8.56
CA LEU A 31 -1.83 -5.73 7.88
C LEU A 31 -3.06 -5.05 8.49
N GLU A 32 -3.90 -4.46 7.65
CA GLU A 32 -5.18 -3.86 8.03
C GLU A 32 -6.31 -4.54 7.26
N THR A 33 -7.23 -5.19 7.96
CA THR A 33 -8.42 -5.86 7.40
C THR A 33 -9.73 -5.14 7.71
N PHE A 34 -9.66 -4.05 8.49
CA PHE A 34 -10.76 -3.21 8.97
C PHE A 34 -11.81 -3.91 9.86
N LEU A 35 -11.60 -5.19 10.20
CA LEU A 35 -12.49 -5.95 11.09
C LEU A 35 -12.63 -5.29 12.47
N ASP A 36 -11.53 -4.77 13.01
CA ASP A 36 -11.48 -4.14 14.33
C ASP A 36 -11.66 -2.61 14.28
N ALA A 37 -11.88 -2.04 13.10
CA ALA A 37 -11.97 -0.59 12.91
C ALA A 37 -13.23 0.02 13.53
N GLN A 38 -13.20 1.29 13.93
CA GLN A 38 -14.41 2.00 14.36
C GLN A 38 -15.45 2.04 13.23
N ASN A 39 -16.72 1.80 13.54
CA ASN A 39 -17.79 1.92 12.55
C ASN A 39 -17.93 3.37 12.07
N LYS A 40 -18.18 3.55 10.77
CA LYS A 40 -18.42 4.85 10.12
C LYS A 40 -19.62 4.74 9.18
N PRO A 41 -20.85 4.95 9.65
CA PRO A 41 -22.06 4.68 8.87
C PRO A 41 -22.40 5.77 7.83
N THR A 42 -21.58 6.81 7.70
CA THR A 42 -21.83 7.95 6.79
C THR A 42 -20.65 8.17 5.85
N TYR A 43 -20.92 8.70 4.66
CA TYR A 43 -19.89 8.98 3.66
C TYR A 43 -18.97 10.18 3.94
N PRO A 44 -19.40 11.32 4.52
CA PRO A 44 -18.54 12.48 4.74
C PRO A 44 -17.24 12.14 5.46
N SER A 45 -16.18 12.93 5.20
CA SER A 45 -14.85 12.73 5.79
C SER A 45 -14.90 12.57 7.31
N ALA A 46 -14.24 11.54 7.83
CA ALA A 46 -14.01 11.39 9.26
C ALA A 46 -12.76 10.53 9.52
N GLU A 47 -12.19 10.70 10.71
CA GLU A 47 -11.20 9.78 11.24
C GLU A 47 -11.84 8.44 11.63
N VAL A 48 -11.11 7.36 11.40
CA VAL A 48 -11.47 5.99 11.75
C VAL A 48 -10.28 5.35 12.44
N TYR A 49 -10.50 4.94 13.69
CA TYR A 49 -9.50 4.22 14.48
C TYR A 49 -9.44 2.75 14.05
N THR A 50 -8.24 2.21 13.85
CA THR A 50 -7.99 0.81 13.47
C THR A 50 -6.82 0.24 14.28
N LEU A 51 -6.55 -1.07 14.19
CA LEU A 51 -5.38 -1.66 14.86
C LEU A 51 -4.05 -1.23 14.22
N SER A 52 -4.04 -0.92 12.93
CA SER A 52 -2.85 -0.42 12.25
C SER A 52 -2.55 1.06 12.55
N GLY A 53 -3.52 1.79 13.11
CA GLY A 53 -3.43 3.21 13.45
C GLY A 53 -4.65 4.00 12.99
N ASP A 54 -4.52 5.32 12.94
CA ASP A 54 -5.62 6.22 12.57
C ASP A 54 -5.67 6.40 11.05
N TRP A 55 -6.88 6.46 10.51
CA TRP A 55 -7.12 6.66 9.09
C TRP A 55 -8.14 7.77 8.84
N ILE A 56 -8.03 8.46 7.70
CA ILE A 56 -9.08 9.31 7.16
C ILE A 56 -9.86 8.52 6.13
N PHE A 57 -11.18 8.49 6.30
CA PHE A 57 -12.12 7.91 5.37
C PHE A 57 -12.96 9.02 4.75
N ASP A 58 -12.68 9.37 3.49
CA ASP A 58 -13.42 10.39 2.76
C ASP A 58 -14.30 9.77 1.68
N SER A 59 -15.57 10.18 1.65
CA SER A 59 -16.58 9.63 0.74
C SER A 59 -16.59 8.10 0.79
N ALA A 60 -16.35 7.56 1.99
CA ALA A 60 -16.26 6.14 2.28
C ALA A 60 -17.06 5.84 3.53
N LEU A 61 -17.69 4.69 3.61
CA LEU A 61 -18.38 4.25 4.82
C LEU A 61 -17.96 2.84 5.21
N LEU A 62 -18.15 2.51 6.48
CA LEU A 62 -17.73 1.27 7.10
C LEU A 62 -18.80 0.81 8.08
N THR A 63 -19.44 -0.31 7.77
CA THR A 63 -20.57 -0.85 8.54
C THR A 63 -20.42 -2.35 8.75
N PRO A 64 -20.85 -2.91 9.89
CA PRO A 64 -20.64 -4.32 10.21
C PRO A 64 -21.55 -5.28 9.43
N ASN A 65 -22.74 -4.86 9.02
CA ASN A 65 -23.82 -5.76 8.60
C ASN A 65 -24.32 -5.52 7.17
N GLU A 66 -23.46 -5.06 6.27
CA GLU A 66 -23.84 -4.94 4.85
C GLU A 66 -23.75 -6.31 4.17
N LYS A 67 -24.90 -6.81 3.70
CA LYS A 67 -25.00 -8.15 3.10
C LYS A 67 -24.36 -8.24 1.71
N LEU A 68 -24.16 -7.09 1.07
CA LEU A 68 -23.57 -6.98 -0.26
C LEU A 68 -22.06 -6.77 -0.24
N ASP A 69 -21.47 -6.56 0.93
CA ASP A 69 -20.01 -6.52 1.09
C ASP A 69 -19.46 -7.94 1.00
N ILE A 70 -18.33 -8.11 0.31
CA ILE A 70 -17.66 -9.42 0.18
C ILE A 70 -17.13 -9.94 1.52
N ARG A 71 -16.78 -9.02 2.43
CA ARG A 71 -16.36 -9.30 3.80
C ARG A 71 -17.00 -8.29 4.76
N PRO A 72 -17.33 -8.68 6.00
CA PRO A 72 -17.77 -7.75 7.03
C PRO A 72 -16.77 -6.60 7.17
N LYS A 73 -17.28 -5.37 7.32
CA LYS A 73 -16.47 -4.18 7.55
C LYS A 73 -15.39 -3.97 6.49
N SER A 74 -15.72 -4.17 5.21
CA SER A 74 -14.89 -3.69 4.11
C SER A 74 -15.27 -2.25 3.78
N PRO A 75 -14.39 -1.24 3.93
CA PRO A 75 -14.73 0.14 3.58
C PRO A 75 -15.30 0.25 2.16
N ARG A 76 -16.50 0.82 2.05
CA ARG A 76 -17.18 1.12 0.78
C ARG A 76 -16.85 2.52 0.34
N VAL A 77 -16.01 2.64 -0.67
CA VAL A 77 -15.47 3.93 -1.14
C VAL A 77 -16.20 4.37 -2.40
N LEU A 78 -16.78 5.58 -2.41
CA LEU A 78 -17.48 6.14 -3.56
C LEU A 78 -16.54 6.45 -4.73
N GLY A 79 -17.05 6.27 -5.94
CA GLY A 79 -16.32 6.61 -7.17
C GLY A 79 -16.33 8.11 -7.50
N PRO A 80 -15.68 8.49 -8.61
CA PRO A 80 -15.72 9.85 -9.15
C PRO A 80 -17.12 10.22 -9.62
N ARG A 81 -17.47 11.52 -9.52
CA ARG A 81 -18.62 12.09 -10.25
C ARG A 81 -18.33 12.28 -11.74
N ALA A 82 -17.10 12.63 -12.06
CA ALA A 82 -16.60 12.93 -13.41
C ALA A 82 -15.08 12.64 -13.45
N ALA A 83 -14.48 12.62 -14.63
CA ALA A 83 -13.06 12.28 -14.82
C ALA A 83 -12.08 13.15 -14.00
N ASN A 84 -12.46 14.40 -13.69
CA ASN A 84 -11.64 15.37 -12.95
C ASN A 84 -12.24 15.74 -11.58
N ALA A 85 -13.19 14.96 -11.07
CA ALA A 85 -13.82 15.21 -9.77
C ALA A 85 -13.06 14.49 -8.64
N GLU A 86 -13.27 14.93 -7.40
CA GLU A 86 -12.72 14.25 -6.23
C GLU A 86 -13.34 12.86 -6.04
N ASN A 87 -12.46 11.90 -5.77
CA ASN A 87 -12.78 10.50 -5.56
C ASN A 87 -12.84 10.20 -4.07
N GLY A 88 -13.63 9.19 -3.68
CA GLY A 88 -13.52 8.68 -2.32
C GLY A 88 -12.17 8.02 -2.09
N PHE A 89 -11.70 8.08 -0.85
CA PHE A 89 -10.40 7.54 -0.47
C PHE A 89 -10.33 7.11 0.99
N LEU A 90 -9.34 6.27 1.26
CA LEU A 90 -8.83 5.96 2.60
C LEU A 90 -7.38 6.46 2.68
N ALA A 91 -6.97 7.12 3.75
CA ALA A 91 -5.58 7.56 3.93
C ALA A 91 -5.10 7.27 5.35
N THR A 92 -3.85 6.81 5.50
CA THR A 92 -3.24 6.68 6.82
C THR A 92 -3.01 8.07 7.41
N GLN A 93 -3.14 8.22 8.73
CA GLN A 93 -2.73 9.42 9.47
C GLN A 93 -1.37 9.26 10.16
N PHE A 94 -0.72 8.12 9.92
CA PHE A 94 0.62 7.79 10.36
C PHE A 94 1.55 7.60 9.15
N ASP A 95 2.85 7.79 9.40
CA ASP A 95 3.88 7.66 8.39
C ASP A 95 4.65 6.35 8.60
N ILE A 96 4.90 5.62 7.51
CA ILE A 96 5.55 4.32 7.52
C ILE A 96 6.98 4.49 7.02
N LYS A 97 7.94 4.45 7.95
CA LYS A 97 9.37 4.52 7.63
C LYS A 97 9.83 3.23 6.94
N GLY A 98 10.61 3.38 5.88
CA GLY A 98 11.18 2.24 5.16
C GLY A 98 10.17 1.47 4.31
N LEU A 99 9.02 2.07 4.00
CA LEU A 99 7.98 1.46 3.17
C LEU A 99 8.53 1.07 1.78
N THR A 100 8.39 -0.20 1.40
CA THR A 100 8.88 -0.78 0.13
C THR A 100 7.75 -1.28 -0.76
N ALA A 101 6.62 -1.69 -0.20
CA ALA A 101 5.46 -2.10 -0.98
C ALA A 101 4.13 -1.88 -0.25
N ILE A 102 3.08 -1.69 -1.03
CA ILE A 102 1.69 -1.61 -0.58
C ILE A 102 0.91 -2.66 -1.38
N LYS A 103 0.26 -3.61 -0.72
CA LYS A 103 -0.71 -4.52 -1.35
C LYS A 103 -2.11 -4.11 -0.92
N VAL A 104 -3.02 -3.98 -1.87
CA VAL A 104 -4.42 -3.61 -1.64
C VAL A 104 -5.31 -4.73 -2.16
N GLY A 105 -6.16 -5.26 -1.29
CA GLY A 105 -7.30 -6.09 -1.66
C GLY A 105 -8.52 -5.22 -1.94
N PHE A 106 -9.16 -5.42 -3.09
CA PHE A 106 -10.31 -4.62 -3.49
C PHE A 106 -11.24 -5.39 -4.45
N ILE A 107 -12.52 -5.03 -4.44
CA ILE A 107 -13.53 -5.55 -5.36
C ILE A 107 -14.60 -4.48 -5.62
N GLY A 108 -15.28 -4.53 -6.77
CA GLY A 108 -16.47 -3.73 -7.01
C GLY A 108 -17.58 -4.08 -6.02
N PHE A 109 -18.34 -3.09 -5.55
CA PHE A 109 -19.50 -3.35 -4.70
C PHE A 109 -20.59 -4.06 -5.51
N LYS A 110 -21.16 -5.15 -4.97
CA LYS A 110 -22.02 -6.08 -5.74
C LYS A 110 -23.23 -5.44 -6.43
N ALA A 111 -23.78 -4.36 -5.89
CA ALA A 111 -24.92 -3.66 -6.50
C ALA A 111 -24.52 -2.65 -7.61
N ASP A 112 -23.23 -2.37 -7.77
CA ASP A 112 -22.74 -1.33 -8.64
C ASP A 112 -22.10 -1.94 -9.89
N GLU A 113 -22.53 -1.47 -11.06
CA GLU A 113 -22.00 -1.94 -12.35
C GLU A 113 -20.79 -1.12 -12.82
N GLY A 114 -19.97 -1.71 -13.68
CA GLY A 114 -18.85 -1.04 -14.36
C GLY A 114 -17.49 -1.56 -13.91
N PHE A 115 -16.43 -1.12 -14.61
CA PHE A 115 -15.09 -1.50 -14.17
C PHE A 115 -14.79 -0.81 -12.84
N PHE A 116 -14.08 -1.55 -11.99
CA PHE A 116 -13.59 -1.05 -10.71
C PHE A 116 -12.06 -1.00 -10.69
N ALA A 117 -11.53 0.00 -10.00
CA ALA A 117 -10.09 0.21 -9.91
C ALA A 117 -9.70 0.96 -8.64
N VAL A 118 -8.46 0.77 -8.21
CA VAL A 118 -7.81 1.55 -7.16
C VAL A 118 -6.62 2.31 -7.73
N GLU A 119 -6.40 3.50 -7.21
CA GLU A 119 -5.15 4.24 -7.36
C GLU A 119 -4.51 4.43 -5.99
N VAL A 120 -3.20 4.21 -5.90
CA VAL A 120 -2.46 4.39 -4.65
C VAL A 120 -1.55 5.58 -4.77
N PHE A 121 -1.56 6.42 -3.75
CA PHE A 121 -0.70 7.58 -3.62
C PHE A 121 0.14 7.47 -2.36
N VAL A 122 1.30 8.11 -2.39
CA VAL A 122 2.16 8.29 -1.22
C VAL A 122 2.52 9.74 -1.03
N SER A 123 2.73 10.14 0.22
CA SER A 123 3.15 11.48 0.61
C SER A 123 4.36 11.41 1.52
N LYS A 124 5.33 12.31 1.31
CA LYS A 124 6.52 12.49 2.16
C LYS A 124 6.38 13.67 3.14
N ASP A 125 5.29 14.42 3.03
CA ASP A 125 5.06 15.69 3.70
C ASP A 125 3.74 15.69 4.47
N GLN A 126 3.43 14.54 5.09
CA GLN A 126 2.26 14.33 5.96
C GLN A 126 0.92 14.63 5.28
N GLY A 127 0.82 14.32 3.98
CA GLY A 127 -0.39 14.46 3.18
C GLY A 127 -0.59 15.83 2.53
N LYS A 128 0.38 16.75 2.60
CA LYS A 128 0.31 18.06 1.91
C LYS A 128 0.38 17.90 0.39
N SER A 129 1.23 16.99 -0.10
CA SER A 129 1.34 16.62 -1.50
C SER A 129 1.34 15.11 -1.68
N TRP A 130 0.84 14.63 -2.82
CA TRP A 130 0.64 13.21 -3.11
C TRP A 130 1.24 12.84 -4.46
N ALA A 131 2.05 11.79 -4.49
CA ALA A 131 2.58 11.18 -5.70
C ALA A 131 1.89 9.84 -5.96
N THR A 132 1.42 9.62 -7.18
CA THR A 132 0.78 8.35 -7.57
C THR A 132 1.81 7.23 -7.73
N LEU A 133 1.46 6.02 -7.29
CA LEU A 133 2.13 4.76 -7.59
C LEU A 133 1.46 4.02 -8.76
N GLY A 134 0.37 4.58 -9.29
CA GLY A 134 -0.36 4.08 -10.45
C GLY A 134 -1.73 3.51 -10.10
N ILE A 135 -2.45 3.15 -11.17
CA ILE A 135 -3.81 2.57 -11.13
C ILE A 135 -3.74 1.07 -11.36
N ARG A 136 -4.58 0.31 -10.66
CA ARG A 136 -4.83 -1.12 -10.92
C ARG A 136 -6.32 -1.38 -11.01
N ARG A 137 -6.72 -2.02 -12.10
CA ARG A 137 -8.09 -2.44 -12.35
C ARG A 137 -8.28 -3.86 -11.82
N GLY A 138 -9.45 -4.14 -11.27
CA GLY A 138 -9.87 -5.51 -11.06
C GLY A 138 -10.59 -6.08 -12.28
N ASP A 139 -10.91 -7.36 -12.19
CA ASP A 139 -11.66 -8.07 -13.22
C ASP A 139 -13.16 -8.04 -12.85
N PRO A 140 -14.01 -7.32 -13.61
CA PRO A 140 -15.44 -7.23 -13.32
C PRO A 140 -16.19 -8.55 -13.56
N THR A 141 -15.55 -9.56 -14.16
CA THR A 141 -16.15 -10.88 -14.40
C THR A 141 -15.95 -11.85 -13.25
N LYS A 142 -15.14 -11.47 -12.26
CA LYS A 142 -14.79 -12.30 -11.12
C LYS A 142 -15.56 -11.89 -9.87
N GLU A 143 -16.01 -12.88 -9.11
CA GLU A 143 -16.65 -12.67 -7.80
C GLU A 143 -15.63 -12.65 -6.64
N GLU A 144 -14.37 -12.95 -6.92
CA GLU A 144 -13.27 -12.95 -5.96
C GLU A 144 -12.56 -11.58 -5.88
N GLU A 145 -11.93 -11.33 -4.74
CA GLU A 145 -11.18 -10.10 -4.51
C GLU A 145 -9.97 -9.98 -5.46
N THR A 146 -9.72 -8.76 -5.94
CA THR A 146 -8.48 -8.45 -6.66
C THR A 146 -7.42 -7.99 -5.68
N PHE A 147 -6.20 -8.51 -5.82
CA PHE A 147 -5.03 -8.02 -5.09
C PHE A 147 -4.07 -7.30 -6.02
N ALA A 148 -3.74 -6.05 -5.68
CA ALA A 148 -2.77 -5.24 -6.41
C ALA A 148 -1.60 -4.85 -5.51
N THR A 149 -0.37 -5.08 -6.00
CA THR A 149 0.87 -4.67 -5.31
C THR A 149 1.51 -3.49 -6.02
N PHE A 150 1.82 -2.45 -5.24
CA PHE A 150 2.49 -1.22 -5.64
C PHE A 150 3.86 -1.18 -4.97
N LYS A 151 4.93 -1.18 -5.77
CA LYS A 151 6.31 -1.14 -5.27
C LYS A 151 6.78 0.30 -5.12
N ILE A 152 7.56 0.57 -4.09
CA ILE A 152 8.15 1.88 -3.79
C ILE A 152 9.67 1.71 -3.76
N SER A 153 10.38 2.56 -4.53
CA SER A 153 11.85 2.59 -4.49
C SER A 153 12.34 3.49 -3.35
N ASN A 154 12.24 2.99 -2.11
CA ASN A 154 12.63 3.75 -0.92
C ASN A 154 14.12 3.58 -0.55
N LYS A 155 15.00 4.14 -1.38
CA LYS A 155 16.46 4.01 -1.18
C LYS A 155 17.01 4.77 0.03
N LYS A 156 16.25 5.71 0.59
CA LYS A 156 16.70 6.62 1.66
C LYS A 156 16.03 6.35 3.01
N ASN A 157 15.32 5.24 3.14
CA ASN A 157 14.55 4.93 4.36
C ASN A 157 13.63 6.09 4.79
N GLU A 158 13.00 6.74 3.80
CA GLU A 158 12.03 7.81 4.01
C GLU A 158 10.75 7.26 4.62
N ALA A 159 9.99 8.13 5.31
CA ALA A 159 8.67 7.81 5.82
C ALA A 159 7.60 8.27 4.83
N TYR A 160 6.58 7.43 4.64
CA TYR A 160 5.50 7.70 3.71
C TYR A 160 4.14 7.57 4.39
N ARG A 161 3.26 8.53 4.11
CA ARG A 161 1.82 8.40 4.30
C ARG A 161 1.19 7.78 3.06
N VAL A 162 0.17 6.96 3.20
CA VAL A 162 -0.47 6.25 2.08
C VAL A 162 -1.91 6.70 1.92
N LYS A 163 -2.36 6.87 0.68
CA LYS A 163 -3.75 7.14 0.31
C LYS A 163 -4.20 6.19 -0.80
N ILE A 164 -5.34 5.56 -0.62
CA ILE A 164 -5.96 4.61 -1.55
C ILE A 164 -7.25 5.23 -2.04
N VAL A 165 -7.35 5.43 -3.35
CA VAL A 165 -8.42 6.17 -4.00
C VAL A 165 -9.24 5.22 -4.87
N ASN A 166 -10.56 5.38 -4.87
CA ASN A 166 -11.41 4.72 -5.86
C ASN A 166 -11.21 5.38 -7.24
N ALA A 167 -10.58 4.65 -8.16
CA ALA A 167 -10.28 5.09 -9.52
C ALA A 167 -11.19 4.43 -10.58
N SER A 168 -12.35 3.93 -10.15
CA SER A 168 -13.33 3.27 -11.00
C SER A 168 -13.96 4.24 -12.00
N ALA A 169 -14.71 3.72 -12.97
CA ALA A 169 -15.40 4.54 -13.97
C ALA A 169 -16.26 5.63 -13.28
N PRO A 170 -16.20 6.89 -13.73
CA PRO A 170 -17.01 7.96 -13.17
C PRO A 170 -18.51 7.68 -13.40
N LYS A 171 -19.34 7.99 -12.39
CA LYS A 171 -20.79 8.02 -12.52
C LYS A 171 -21.34 9.24 -11.81
N GLN A 172 -22.36 9.89 -12.40
CA GLN A 172 -22.94 11.10 -11.79
C GLN A 172 -23.43 10.89 -10.35
N ASN A 173 -24.02 9.73 -10.08
CA ASN A 173 -24.49 9.34 -8.74
C ASN A 173 -23.37 8.84 -7.81
N ARG A 174 -22.12 8.71 -8.29
CA ARG A 174 -20.96 8.11 -7.60
C ARG A 174 -21.11 6.64 -7.21
N LEU A 175 -22.17 5.96 -7.67
CA LEU A 175 -22.44 4.55 -7.39
C LEU A 175 -21.68 3.63 -8.35
N ASN A 176 -20.37 3.76 -8.26
CA ASN A 176 -19.39 2.79 -8.73
C ASN A 176 -18.41 2.54 -7.57
N ARG A 177 -18.98 2.06 -6.46
CA ARG A 177 -18.28 1.84 -5.21
C ARG A 177 -17.36 0.64 -5.31
N ILE A 178 -16.30 0.71 -4.54
CA ILE A 178 -15.42 -0.43 -4.30
C ILE A 178 -15.42 -0.75 -2.81
N ASN A 179 -15.33 -2.02 -2.49
CA ASN A 179 -14.90 -2.48 -1.18
C ASN A 179 -13.37 -2.54 -1.19
N ILE A 180 -12.73 -1.86 -0.23
CA ILE A 180 -11.34 -2.17 0.14
C ILE A 180 -11.41 -3.24 1.21
N THR A 181 -10.70 -4.35 1.04
CA THR A 181 -10.89 -5.54 1.89
C THR A 181 -9.68 -5.85 2.76
N GLU A 182 -8.50 -5.49 2.28
CA GLU A 182 -7.28 -5.46 3.09
C GLU A 182 -6.28 -4.45 2.54
N VAL A 183 -5.42 -3.95 3.41
CA VAL A 183 -4.22 -3.19 3.06
C VAL A 183 -3.05 -3.78 3.80
N GLN A 184 -1.99 -4.12 3.07
CA GLN A 184 -0.76 -4.62 3.62
C GLN A 184 0.38 -3.66 3.26
N PHE A 185 1.09 -3.20 4.28
CA PHE A 185 2.29 -2.38 4.14
C PHE A 185 3.51 -3.21 4.44
N THR A 186 4.43 -3.26 3.49
CA THR A 186 5.70 -3.96 3.64
C THR A 186 6.81 -2.94 3.76
N TYR A 187 7.66 -3.07 4.76
CA TYR A 187 8.71 -2.11 5.08
C TYR A 187 9.94 -2.78 5.70
N SER A 188 11.08 -2.10 5.63
CA SER A 188 12.35 -2.55 6.20
C SER A 188 13.03 -1.42 6.94
N ASP A 189 13.62 -1.72 8.10
CA ASP A 189 14.38 -0.74 8.90
C ASP A 189 15.70 -0.33 8.22
#